data_AF-A0A3R5ZAA2-F1
#
_entry.id   AF-A0A3R5ZAA2-F1
#
_cell.length_a   1.000
_cell.length_b   1.000
_cell.length_c   1.000
_cell.angle_alpha   90.00
_cell.angle_beta   90.00
_cell.angle_gamma   90.00
#
_symmetry.space_group_name_H-M   'P 1'
#
loop_
_entity.id
_entity.type
_entity.pdbx_description
1 polymer ?
#
loop_
_entity_poly.entity_id
_entity_poly.type
_entity_poly.pdbx_seq_one_letter_code
_entity_poly.pdbx_strand_id
1 'polypeptide(L)'
;MGDALESGLNSNLLDELANSGVKYNPEDIVAITKTADGKLVWLENGTDTAGLNHIITEHADDFLNKGITQEQIPDYVMNALENGKIVGYQGRGTGRPIYEFTYNGEIHKVAITVGNNGFIVGANPK
;
A
#
# COMPACT_ATOMS: atom_id res chain seq x y z
N MET A 1 -15.67 -12.93 11.37
CA MET A 1 -16.51 -11.79 10.96
C MET A 1 -15.57 -10.62 10.77
N GLY A 2 -15.13 -10.43 9.53
CA GLY A 2 -14.47 -9.21 9.06
C GLY A 2 -15.23 -8.88 7.78
N ASP A 3 -16.17 -7.95 7.92
CA ASP A 3 -17.07 -7.52 6.87
C ASP A 3 -16.31 -7.01 5.65
N ALA A 4 -16.79 -7.45 4.49
CA ALA A 4 -16.92 -6.67 3.27
C ALA A 4 -15.65 -5.99 2.72
N LEU A 5 -14.97 -6.74 1.85
CA LEU A 5 -14.61 -6.21 0.53
C LEU A 5 -15.91 -5.94 -0.25
N GLU A 6 -16.66 -4.92 0.15
CA GLU A 6 -17.69 -4.32 -0.71
C GLU A 6 -17.01 -3.23 -1.53
N SER A 7 -16.93 -3.51 -2.83
CA SER A 7 -16.55 -2.67 -3.97
C SER A 7 -16.97 -1.19 -3.84
N GLY A 8 -16.18 -0.44 -3.10
CA GLY A 8 -16.25 1.00 -2.95
C GLY A 8 -15.16 1.45 -1.99
N LEU A 9 -14.33 2.42 -2.41
CA LEU A 9 -13.37 3.05 -1.51
C LEU A 9 -14.09 3.61 -0.29
N ASN A 10 -13.47 3.52 0.89
CA ASN A 10 -14.07 4.01 2.14
C ASN A 10 -14.34 5.52 2.05
N SER A 11 -15.62 5.90 2.00
CA SER A 11 -16.05 7.29 1.80
C SER A 11 -15.52 8.23 2.89
N ASN A 12 -15.45 7.78 4.15
CA ASN A 12 -14.92 8.59 5.25
C ASN A 12 -13.43 8.90 5.07
N LEU A 13 -12.65 7.94 4.56
CA LEU A 13 -11.23 8.15 4.28
C LEU A 13 -11.01 9.03 3.06
N LEU A 14 -11.88 8.92 2.05
CA LEU A 14 -11.88 9.82 0.90
C LEU A 14 -12.22 11.26 1.29
N ASP A 15 -13.20 11.44 2.17
CA ASP A 15 -13.55 12.76 2.71
C ASP A 15 -12.39 13.32 3.53
N GLU A 16 -11.71 12.51 4.35
CA GLU A 16 -10.51 12.93 5.08
C GLU A 16 -9.39 13.35 4.11
N LEU A 17 -9.18 12.59 3.04
CA LEU A 17 -8.21 12.93 2.00
C LEU A 17 -8.57 14.24 1.30
N ALA A 18 -9.83 14.44 0.93
CA ALA A 18 -10.32 15.67 0.31
C ALA A 18 -10.13 16.90 1.20
N ASN A 19 -10.28 16.73 2.51
CA ASN A 19 -10.10 17.80 3.50
C ASN A 19 -8.64 17.97 3.97
N SER A 20 -7.72 17.09 3.57
CA SER A 20 -6.32 17.13 4.01
C SER A 20 -5.48 18.25 3.36
N GLY A 21 -5.94 18.79 2.22
CA GLY A 21 -5.21 19.78 1.43
C GLY A 21 -4.01 19.25 0.65
N VAL A 22 -3.74 17.94 0.69
CA VAL A 22 -2.72 17.31 -0.16
C VAL A 22 -3.21 17.20 -1.60
N LYS A 23 -2.28 17.23 -2.56
CA LYS A 23 -2.62 16.95 -3.96
C LYS A 23 -2.80 15.45 -4.16
N TYR A 24 -3.92 15.07 -4.77
CA TYR A 24 -4.25 13.70 -5.19
C TYR A 24 -5.15 13.77 -6.43
N ASN A 25 -5.32 12.66 -7.14
CA ASN A 25 -6.32 12.55 -8.22
C ASN A 25 -7.44 11.58 -7.82
N PRO A 26 -8.68 12.06 -7.56
CA PRO A 26 -9.78 11.21 -7.13
C PRO A 26 -10.06 10.02 -8.07
N GLU A 27 -9.92 10.22 -9.38
CA GLU A 27 -10.20 9.17 -10.38
C GLU A 27 -9.13 8.08 -10.44
N ASP A 28 -7.93 8.38 -9.92
CA ASP A 28 -6.82 7.43 -9.91
C ASP A 28 -6.69 6.66 -8.59
N ILE A 29 -7.48 6.97 -7.56
CA ILE A 29 -7.40 6.24 -6.29
C ILE A 29 -7.81 4.79 -6.51
N VAL A 30 -6.90 3.88 -6.21
CA VAL A 30 -7.13 2.43 -6.26
C VAL A 30 -7.50 1.89 -4.89
N ALA A 31 -6.85 2.39 -3.85
CA ALA A 31 -7.09 1.96 -2.48
C ALA A 31 -6.66 3.04 -1.47
N ILE A 32 -7.26 3.02 -0.27
CA ILE A 32 -6.98 3.96 0.81
C ILE A 32 -7.18 3.27 2.16
N THR A 33 -6.29 3.53 3.12
CA THR A 33 -6.40 3.00 4.48
C THR A 33 -5.74 3.96 5.49
N LYS A 34 -5.75 3.57 6.76
CA LYS A 34 -4.88 4.14 7.79
C LYS A 34 -3.85 3.10 8.21
N THR A 35 -2.64 3.58 8.41
CA THR A 35 -1.58 2.82 9.06
C THR A 35 -1.94 2.53 10.53
N ALA A 36 -1.25 1.58 11.16
CA ALA A 36 -1.46 1.24 12.57
C ALA A 36 -1.32 2.45 13.54
N ASP A 37 -0.53 3.46 13.20
CA ASP A 37 -0.39 4.72 13.95
C ASP A 37 -1.42 5.80 13.57
N GLY A 38 -2.37 5.48 12.68
CA GLY A 38 -3.49 6.34 12.31
C GLY A 38 -3.19 7.32 11.18
N LYS A 39 -2.00 7.28 10.57
CA LYS A 39 -1.68 8.11 9.39
C LYS A 39 -2.47 7.61 8.17
N LEU A 40 -3.19 8.54 7.52
CA LEU A 40 -3.89 8.32 6.26
C LEU A 40 -2.90 8.06 5.13
N VAL A 41 -3.13 6.99 4.36
CA VAL A 41 -2.30 6.60 3.22
C VAL A 41 -3.17 6.11 2.06
N TRP A 42 -2.75 6.38 0.83
CA TRP A 42 -3.51 5.98 -0.37
C TRP A 42 -2.58 5.53 -1.50
N LEU A 43 -3.12 4.66 -2.34
CA LEU A 43 -2.50 4.18 -3.57
C LEU A 43 -3.30 4.71 -4.75
N GLU A 44 -2.60 5.31 -5.71
CA GLU A 44 -3.17 5.68 -7.01
C GLU A 44 -2.64 4.76 -8.11
N ASN A 45 -3.30 4.74 -9.27
CA ASN A 45 -2.78 4.11 -10.49
C ASN A 45 -1.32 4.53 -10.74
N GLY A 46 -1.06 5.84 -10.65
CA GLY A 46 0.27 6.40 -10.71
C GLY A 46 0.94 6.28 -12.08
N THR A 47 2.27 6.39 -12.09
CA THR A 47 3.13 6.36 -13.28
C THR A 47 4.07 5.15 -13.25
N ASP A 48 4.93 5.02 -14.25
CA ASP A 48 6.04 4.06 -14.29
C ASP A 48 7.05 4.22 -13.13
N THR A 49 7.09 5.39 -12.49
CA THR A 49 8.00 5.70 -11.38
C THR A 49 7.34 5.78 -9.99
N ALA A 50 6.02 5.80 -9.89
CA ALA A 50 5.32 5.83 -8.60
C ALA A 50 3.89 5.29 -8.68
N GLY A 51 3.37 4.71 -7.58
CA GLY A 51 2.01 4.19 -7.51
C GLY A 51 1.89 2.76 -8.05
N LEU A 52 0.66 2.31 -8.31
CA LEU A 52 0.40 0.91 -8.67
C LEU A 52 1.12 0.48 -9.96
N ASN A 53 1.15 1.34 -10.98
CA ASN A 53 1.82 1.08 -12.25
C ASN A 53 3.30 0.78 -12.05
N HIS A 54 4.01 1.59 -11.25
CA HIS A 54 5.40 1.32 -10.89
C HIS A 54 5.59 -0.01 -10.17
N ILE A 55 4.71 -0.35 -9.22
CA ILE A 55 4.78 -1.61 -8.47
C ILE A 55 4.61 -2.80 -9.41
N ILE A 56 3.65 -2.74 -10.32
CA ILE A 56 3.37 -3.81 -11.27
C ILE A 56 4.53 -3.93 -12.28
N THR A 57 4.96 -2.84 -12.90
CA THR A 57 6.01 -2.85 -13.93
C THR A 57 7.32 -3.40 -13.38
N GLU A 58 7.72 -3.02 -12.16
CA GLU A 58 9.04 -3.38 -11.62
C GLU A 58 9.02 -4.65 -10.77
N HIS A 59 7.88 -5.01 -10.16
CA HIS A 59 7.83 -6.04 -9.12
C HIS A 59 6.71 -7.06 -9.25
N ALA A 60 5.86 -7.04 -10.29
CA ALA A 60 4.77 -8.01 -10.42
C ALA A 60 5.26 -9.47 -10.36
N ASP A 61 6.36 -9.79 -11.03
CA ASP A 61 6.93 -11.15 -10.99
C ASP A 61 7.46 -11.51 -9.60
N ASP A 62 8.03 -10.56 -8.86
CA ASP A 62 8.46 -10.77 -7.48
C ASP A 62 7.27 -11.08 -6.56
N PHE A 63 6.14 -10.39 -6.75
CA PHE A 63 4.90 -10.66 -6.03
C PHE A 63 4.32 -12.03 -6.40
N LEU A 64 4.30 -12.35 -7.69
CA LEU A 64 3.79 -13.63 -8.17
C LEU A 64 4.61 -14.81 -7.62
N ASN A 65 5.93 -14.66 -7.53
CA ASN A 65 6.82 -15.64 -6.90
C ASN A 65 6.54 -15.84 -5.38
N LYS A 66 5.84 -14.90 -4.75
CA LYS A 66 5.35 -14.99 -3.37
C LYS A 66 3.87 -15.41 -3.29
N GLY A 67 3.27 -15.83 -4.40
CA GLY A 67 1.88 -16.27 -4.48
C GLY A 67 0.85 -15.14 -4.52
N ILE A 68 1.27 -13.90 -4.80
CA ILE A 68 0.40 -12.72 -4.84
C ILE A 68 0.20 -12.29 -6.31
N THR A 69 -1.03 -12.33 -6.80
CA THR A 69 -1.34 -11.89 -8.17
C THR A 69 -1.37 -10.36 -8.26
N GLN A 70 -1.24 -9.81 -9.47
CA GLN A 70 -1.28 -8.36 -9.69
C GLN A 70 -2.55 -7.69 -9.11
N GLU A 71 -3.69 -8.36 -9.23
CA GLU A 71 -4.99 -7.89 -8.72
C GLU A 71 -5.03 -7.84 -7.19
N GLN A 72 -4.22 -8.66 -6.51
CA GLN A 72 -4.13 -8.70 -5.05
C GLN A 72 -3.15 -7.65 -4.49
N ILE A 73 -2.29 -7.06 -5.32
CA ILE A 73 -1.25 -6.12 -4.85
C ILE A 73 -1.83 -4.94 -4.06
N PRO A 74 -2.90 -4.25 -4.49
CA PRO A 74 -3.45 -3.13 -3.73
C PRO A 74 -3.89 -3.55 -2.32
N ASP A 75 -4.66 -4.62 -2.20
CA ASP A 75 -5.15 -5.14 -0.92
C ASP A 75 -4.00 -5.64 -0.02
N TYR A 76 -3.04 -6.37 -0.60
CA TYR A 76 -1.83 -6.83 0.09
C TYR A 76 -1.03 -5.66 0.69
N VAL A 77 -0.84 -4.58 -0.08
CA VAL A 77 -0.11 -3.38 0.38
C VAL A 77 -0.88 -2.65 1.48
N MET A 78 -2.22 -2.53 1.37
CA MET A 78 -3.03 -1.90 2.41
C MET A 78 -3.00 -2.70 3.72
N ASN A 79 -3.14 -4.03 3.63
CA ASN A 79 -3.06 -4.89 4.81
C ASN A 79 -1.69 -4.77 5.51
N ALA A 80 -0.59 -4.72 4.74
CA ALA A 80 0.74 -4.53 5.29
C ALA A 80 0.89 -3.19 6.06
N LEU A 81 0.30 -2.11 5.55
CA LEU A 81 0.36 -0.79 6.18
C LEU A 81 -0.54 -0.69 7.41
N GLU A 82 -1.72 -1.30 7.36
CA GLU A 82 -2.72 -1.27 8.43
C GLU A 82 -2.35 -2.20 9.59
N ASN A 83 -1.91 -3.43 9.28
CA ASN A 83 -1.71 -4.49 10.27
C ASN A 83 -0.26 -4.88 10.48
N GLY A 84 0.64 -4.44 9.61
CA GLY A 84 2.02 -4.90 9.61
C GLY A 84 2.89 -4.28 10.70
N LYS A 85 3.82 -5.09 11.20
CA LYS A 85 4.87 -4.65 12.10
C LYS A 85 6.13 -4.33 11.31
N ILE A 86 6.76 -3.20 11.59
CA ILE A 86 8.08 -2.89 11.04
C ILE A 86 9.12 -3.81 11.67
N VAL A 87 9.79 -4.62 10.84
CA VAL A 87 10.82 -5.60 11.26
C VAL A 87 12.21 -5.31 10.70
N GLY A 88 12.34 -4.25 9.89
CA GLY A 88 13.60 -3.86 9.29
C GLY A 88 13.44 -2.72 8.31
N TYR A 89 14.53 -2.37 7.62
CA TYR A 89 14.56 -1.31 6.62
C TYR A 89 15.39 -1.74 5.41
N GLN A 90 14.94 -1.39 4.19
CA GLN A 90 15.66 -1.61 2.94
C GLN A 90 16.33 -0.31 2.46
N GLY A 91 17.57 -0.38 1.97
CA GLY A 91 18.27 0.77 1.35
C GLY A 91 19.19 1.54 2.30
N ARG A 92 19.68 2.71 1.86
CA ARG A 92 20.56 3.61 2.63
C ARG A 92 19.77 4.79 3.22
N GLY A 93 20.30 5.44 4.26
CA GLY A 93 19.66 6.60 4.90
C GLY A 93 18.50 6.21 5.81
N THR A 94 17.38 6.92 5.76
CA THR A 94 16.15 6.57 6.53
C THR A 94 15.55 5.24 6.10
N GLY A 95 16.00 4.69 4.97
CA GLY A 95 15.56 3.40 4.44
C GLY A 95 14.07 3.33 4.16
N ARG A 96 13.65 2.18 3.65
CA ARG A 96 12.26 1.84 3.36
C ARG A 96 11.80 0.80 4.38
N PRO A 97 10.82 1.10 5.24
CA PRO A 97 10.35 0.14 6.25
C PRO A 97 9.92 -1.17 5.62
N ILE A 98 10.30 -2.28 6.24
CA ILE A 98 9.87 -3.64 5.90
C ILE A 98 8.80 -4.04 6.91
N TYR A 99 7.59 -4.26 6.40
CA TYR A 99 6.44 -4.69 7.16
C TYR A 99 6.37 -6.21 7.13
N GLU A 100 6.23 -6.84 8.30
CA GLU A 100 5.85 -8.24 8.48
C GLU A 100 4.38 -8.30 8.90
N PHE A 101 3.59 -9.09 8.20
CA PHE A 101 2.14 -9.16 8.40
C PHE A 101 1.60 -10.51 7.92
N THR A 102 0.39 -10.85 8.36
CA THR A 102 -0.29 -12.07 7.92
C THR A 102 -1.23 -11.74 6.75
N TYR A 103 -1.09 -12.45 5.65
CA TYR A 103 -1.95 -12.34 4.48
C TYR A 103 -2.30 -13.74 3.98
N ASN A 104 -3.59 -14.00 3.73
CA ASN A 104 -4.09 -15.34 3.35
C ASN A 104 -3.63 -16.49 4.27
N GLY A 105 -3.38 -16.20 5.55
CA GLY A 105 -2.93 -17.19 6.55
C GLY A 105 -1.42 -17.43 6.59
N GLU A 106 -0.63 -16.78 5.73
CA GLU A 106 0.82 -16.88 5.69
C GLU A 106 1.49 -15.59 6.17
N ILE A 107 2.71 -15.71 6.71
CA ILE A 107 3.50 -14.53 7.11
C ILE A 107 4.26 -14.03 5.90
N HIS A 108 4.03 -12.78 5.56
CA HIS A 108 4.69 -12.10 4.45
C HIS A 108 5.56 -10.94 4.92
N LYS A 109 6.51 -10.54 4.07
CA LYS A 109 7.30 -9.34 4.24
C LYS A 109 7.28 -8.49 2.98
N VAL A 110 7.16 -7.18 3.17
CA VAL A 110 7.18 -6.23 2.05
C VAL A 110 7.80 -4.92 2.50
N ALA A 111 8.70 -4.40 1.67
CA ALA A 111 9.20 -3.04 1.85
C ALA A 111 8.25 -2.07 1.14
N ILE A 112 7.76 -1.04 1.84
CA ILE A 112 6.80 -0.07 1.28
C ILE A 112 7.35 1.35 1.42
N THR A 113 7.30 2.11 0.33
CA THR A 113 7.67 3.52 0.31
C THR A 113 6.40 4.35 0.36
N VAL A 114 6.23 5.10 1.45
CA VAL A 114 5.14 6.06 1.61
C VAL A 114 5.73 7.46 1.63
N GLY A 115 5.24 8.33 0.77
CA GLY A 115 5.59 9.74 0.75
C GLY A 115 5.20 10.44 2.06
N ASN A 116 5.80 11.59 2.33
CA ASN A 116 5.48 12.37 3.54
C ASN A 116 3.99 12.72 3.61
N ASN A 117 3.37 12.96 2.46
CA ASN A 117 1.94 13.25 2.33
C ASN A 117 1.02 12.04 2.56
N GLY A 118 1.52 10.81 2.55
CA GLY A 118 0.71 9.58 2.64
C GLY A 118 0.55 8.82 1.33
N PHE A 119 1.01 9.37 0.20
CA PHE A 119 0.95 8.68 -1.09
C PHE A 119 1.90 7.48 -1.12
N ILE A 120 1.39 6.31 -1.53
CA ILE A 120 2.19 5.09 -1.68
C ILE A 120 2.94 5.15 -3.01
N VAL A 121 4.25 5.31 -2.93
CA VAL A 121 5.14 5.43 -4.10
C VAL A 121 5.48 4.05 -4.66
N GLY A 122 5.64 3.04 -3.82
CA GLY A 122 5.88 1.67 -4.29
C GLY A 122 5.84 0.63 -3.19
N ALA A 123 5.86 -0.64 -3.59
CA ALA A 123 6.00 -1.84 -2.74
C ALA A 123 6.99 -2.84 -3.38
N ASN A 124 7.79 -3.55 -2.58
CA ASN A 124 8.71 -4.61 -3.06
C ASN A 124 8.71 -5.77 -2.05
N PRO A 125 8.25 -6.97 -2.44
CA PRO A 125 8.13 -8.10 -1.53
C PRO A 125 9.51 -8.64 -1.11
N LYS A 126 9.61 -9.26 0.07
CA LYS A 126 10.86 -9.78 0.65
C LYS A 126 10.79 -11.28 0.91
#